data_AF-A0A3B4BG70-F1
#
_entry.id   AF-A0A3B4BG70-F1
#
_cell.length_a   1.000
_cell.length_b   1.000
_cell.length_c   1.000
_cell.angle_alpha   90.00
_cell.angle_beta   90.00
_cell.angle_gamma   90.00
#
_symmetry.space_group_name_H-M   'P 1'
#
loop_
_entity.id
_entity.type
_entity.pdbx_description
1 polymer ?
#
loop_
_entity_poly.entity_id
_entity_poly.type
_entity_poly.pdbx_seq_one_letter_code
_entity_poly.pdbx_strand_id
1 'polypeptide(L)'
;VTPPDPLPFKSSPAQILPYIEIIEQPKQRGMRFRYKCEGRSAGSIPGEKSNDTTKTHPAIKVHNYSGPLRVRISLVTKNPPHKPHPHELVGKDCKHGFYEADLQERRIHR
;
A
#
# COMPACT_ATOMS: atom_id res chain seq x y z
N VAL A 1 61.00 -9.46 -8.51
CA VAL A 1 59.89 -9.72 -7.57
C VAL A 1 58.74 -8.80 -7.98
N THR A 2 57.81 -9.32 -8.77
CA THR A 2 56.62 -8.57 -9.24
C THR A 2 55.63 -8.44 -8.07
N PRO A 3 54.95 -7.29 -7.89
CA PRO A 3 53.93 -7.17 -6.86
C PRO A 3 52.72 -8.07 -7.19
N PRO A 4 52.03 -8.63 -6.19
CA PRO A 4 50.86 -9.45 -6.42
C PRO A 4 49.71 -8.57 -6.96
N ASP A 5 49.04 -9.06 -8.01
CA ASP A 5 47.84 -8.44 -8.56
C ASP A 5 46.78 -8.21 -7.47
N PRO A 6 46.08 -7.06 -7.46
CA PRO A 6 44.96 -6.87 -6.56
C PRO A 6 43.83 -7.83 -6.98
N LEU A 7 43.43 -8.71 -6.05
CA LEU A 7 42.28 -9.58 -6.22
C LEU A 7 41.05 -8.75 -6.63
N PRO A 8 40.20 -9.23 -7.56
CA PRO A 8 39.03 -8.48 -7.97
C PRO A 8 38.12 -8.28 -6.75
N PHE A 9 37.84 -7.02 -6.42
CA PHE A 9 36.75 -6.66 -5.51
C PHE A 9 35.48 -7.30 -6.06
N LYS A 10 35.05 -8.41 -5.45
CA LYS A 10 33.74 -9.01 -5.73
C LYS A 10 32.71 -7.98 -5.31
N SER A 11 32.19 -7.20 -6.28
CA SER A 11 30.98 -6.41 -6.08
C SER A 11 29.88 -7.37 -5.67
N SER A 12 29.56 -7.41 -4.37
CA SER A 12 28.37 -8.08 -3.88
C SER A 12 27.19 -7.61 -4.73
N PRO A 13 26.32 -8.50 -5.26
CA PRO A 13 25.14 -8.05 -5.99
C PRO A 13 24.40 -7.09 -5.05
N ALA A 14 24.14 -5.87 -5.53
CA ALA A 14 23.39 -4.87 -4.79
C ALA A 14 22.09 -5.53 -4.31
N GLN A 15 22.00 -5.82 -3.01
CA GLN A 15 20.84 -6.49 -2.45
C GLN A 15 19.65 -5.55 -2.66
N ILE A 16 18.73 -5.94 -3.53
CA ILE A 16 17.59 -5.11 -3.91
C ILE A 16 16.68 -5.03 -2.68
N LEU A 17 16.63 -3.86 -2.04
CA LEU A 17 15.83 -3.66 -0.83
C LEU A 17 14.33 -3.87 -1.13
N PRO A 18 13.57 -4.44 -0.18
CA PRO A 18 12.13 -4.59 -0.32
C PRO A 18 11.46 -3.21 -0.35
N TYR A 19 10.49 -3.04 -1.25
CA TYR A 19 9.71 -1.81 -1.35
C TYR A 19 8.27 -2.09 -1.78
N ILE A 20 7.41 -1.09 -1.57
CA ILE A 20 6.00 -1.13 -1.95
C ILE A 20 5.76 -0.14 -3.09
N GLU A 21 5.06 -0.60 -4.12
CA GLU A 21 4.60 0.21 -5.23
C GLU A 21 3.07 0.28 -5.20
N ILE A 22 2.50 1.47 -5.45
CA ILE A 22 1.05 1.60 -5.68
C ILE A 22 0.81 1.39 -7.19
N ILE A 23 0.21 0.25 -7.54
CA ILE A 23 -0.07 -0.12 -8.93
C ILE A 23 -1.41 0.42 -9.43
N GLU A 24 -2.28 0.82 -8.51
CA GLU A 24 -3.51 1.56 -8.79
C GLU A 24 -3.81 2.55 -7.66
N GLN A 25 -3.86 3.83 -8.01
CA GLN A 25 -4.16 4.92 -7.09
C GLN A 25 -5.65 4.94 -6.71
N PRO A 26 -6.02 5.48 -5.54
CA PRO A 26 -7.42 5.81 -5.26
C PRO A 26 -7.91 6.92 -6.18
N LYS A 27 -9.18 6.86 -6.60
CA LYS A 27 -9.79 7.88 -7.44
C LYS A 27 -9.79 9.22 -6.70
N GLN A 28 -9.27 10.26 -7.35
CA GLN A 28 -9.10 11.58 -6.73
C GLN A 28 -10.42 12.29 -6.41
N ARG A 29 -11.49 11.98 -7.18
CA ARG A 29 -12.81 12.62 -7.08
C ARG A 29 -13.91 11.58 -7.16
N GLY A 30 -15.12 11.98 -6.75
CA GLY A 30 -16.32 11.14 -6.82
C GLY A 30 -16.55 10.27 -5.58
N MET A 31 -15.64 10.28 -4.61
CA MET A 31 -15.91 9.75 -3.28
C MET A 31 -16.44 10.87 -2.37
N ARG A 32 -17.45 10.54 -1.56
CA ARG A 32 -18.01 11.43 -0.54
C ARG A 32 -17.68 10.92 0.86
N PHE A 33 -17.06 11.76 1.67
CA PHE A 33 -16.93 11.51 3.11
C PHE A 33 -18.31 11.49 3.79
N ARG A 34 -18.42 10.67 4.83
CA ARG A 34 -19.68 10.40 5.52
C ARG A 34 -19.57 10.78 6.98
N TYR A 35 -20.62 11.38 7.51
CA TYR A 35 -20.73 11.65 8.95
C TYR A 35 -21.16 10.39 9.70
N LYS A 36 -20.73 10.28 10.95
CA LYS A 36 -21.10 9.18 11.85
C LYS A 36 -22.63 9.07 12.04
N CYS A 37 -23.35 10.18 11.97
CA CYS A 37 -24.81 10.21 12.11
C CYS A 37 -25.61 9.76 10.87
N GLU A 38 -24.98 9.56 9.70
CA GLU A 38 -25.72 9.16 8.49
C GLU A 38 -26.26 7.72 8.55
N GLY A 39 -25.77 6.88 9.47
CA GLY A 39 -26.28 5.52 9.71
C GLY A 39 -26.11 4.51 8.56
N ARG A 40 -25.44 4.90 7.47
CA ARG A 40 -25.16 4.03 6.32
C ARG A 40 -23.72 3.54 6.36
N SER A 41 -23.48 2.32 5.88
CA SER A 41 -22.12 1.83 5.65
C SER A 41 -21.37 2.76 4.70
N ALA A 42 -20.09 3.01 4.98
CA ALA A 42 -19.24 3.73 4.04
C ALA A 42 -19.07 2.86 2.78
N GLY A 43 -19.29 3.46 1.61
CA GLY A 43 -18.99 2.81 0.34
C GLY A 43 -17.50 2.50 0.21
N SER A 44 -17.15 1.63 -0.73
CA SER A 44 -15.74 1.33 -1.04
C SER A 44 -15.04 2.52 -1.69
N ILE A 45 -13.72 2.60 -1.49
CA ILE A 45 -12.87 3.55 -2.20
C ILE A 45 -12.63 3.03 -3.61
N PRO A 46 -13.08 3.72 -4.67
CA PRO A 46 -12.81 3.28 -6.03
C PRO A 46 -11.36 3.57 -6.40
N GLY A 47 -10.79 2.70 -7.24
CA GLY A 47 -9.51 2.93 -7.88
C GLY A 47 -9.63 3.96 -9.01
N GLU A 48 -8.50 4.52 -9.40
CA GLU A 48 -8.40 5.55 -10.45
C GLU A 48 -8.95 5.07 -11.78
N LYS A 49 -8.76 3.77 -12.10
CA LYS A 49 -9.21 3.14 -13.35
C LYS A 49 -10.70 2.76 -13.31
N SER A 50 -11.38 2.97 -12.18
CA SER A 50 -12.77 2.57 -12.03
C SER A 50 -13.70 3.47 -12.84
N ASN A 51 -14.58 2.84 -13.62
CA ASN A 51 -15.57 3.47 -14.47
C ASN A 51 -16.97 2.90 -14.19
N ASP A 52 -17.97 3.22 -15.03
CA ASP A 52 -19.36 2.83 -14.80
C ASP A 52 -19.58 1.32 -14.97
N THR A 53 -18.88 0.69 -15.91
CA THR A 53 -19.01 -0.74 -16.21
C THR A 53 -18.07 -1.61 -15.39
N THR A 54 -16.88 -1.09 -15.04
CA THR A 54 -15.80 -1.82 -14.40
C THR A 54 -15.41 -1.15 -13.09
N LYS A 55 -15.67 -1.83 -11.98
CA LYS A 55 -15.25 -1.37 -10.64
C LYS A 55 -13.87 -1.93 -10.33
N THR A 56 -12.94 -1.02 -10.05
CA THR A 56 -11.58 -1.33 -9.62
C THR A 56 -11.30 -0.66 -8.28
N HIS A 57 -10.22 -1.07 -7.61
CA HIS A 57 -9.88 -0.65 -6.26
C HIS A 57 -8.41 -0.23 -6.17
N PRO A 58 -8.04 0.61 -5.19
CA PRO A 58 -6.63 0.89 -4.93
C PRO A 58 -5.87 -0.41 -4.68
N ALA A 59 -4.71 -0.54 -5.30
CA ALA A 59 -3.93 -1.75 -5.25
C ALA A 59 -2.44 -1.44 -5.08
N ILE A 60 -1.78 -2.23 -4.24
CA ILE A 60 -0.34 -2.16 -4.00
C ILE A 60 0.33 -3.47 -4.40
N LYS A 61 1.61 -3.39 -4.76
CA LYS A 61 2.48 -4.52 -5.03
C LYS A 61 3.72 -4.41 -4.17
N VAL A 62 4.07 -5.51 -3.51
CA VAL A 62 5.30 -5.63 -2.73
C VAL A 62 6.35 -6.27 -3.63
N HIS A 63 7.53 -5.68 -3.69
CA HIS A 63 8.65 -6.17 -4.49
C HIS A 63 9.79 -6.63 -3.59
N ASN A 64 10.55 -7.62 -4.07
CA ASN A 64 11.75 -8.17 -3.42
C ASN A 64 11.52 -8.64 -1.97
N TYR A 65 10.32 -9.14 -1.68
CA TYR A 65 9.96 -9.70 -0.37
C TYR A 65 9.10 -10.94 -0.56
N SER A 66 9.48 -12.04 0.11
CA SER A 66 8.68 -13.26 0.24
C SER A 66 8.58 -13.60 1.71
N GLY A 67 7.36 -13.70 2.22
CA GLY A 67 7.08 -14.00 3.62
C GLY A 67 5.80 -13.32 4.11
N PRO A 68 5.42 -13.57 5.39
CA PRO A 68 4.29 -12.92 6.01
C PRO A 68 4.51 -11.40 6.11
N LEU A 69 3.54 -10.60 5.68
CA LEU A 69 3.60 -9.14 5.74
C LEU A 69 2.37 -8.58 6.44
N ARG A 70 2.56 -7.57 7.29
CA ARG A 70 1.44 -6.78 7.83
C ARG A 70 1.37 -5.43 7.12
N VAL A 71 0.23 -5.12 6.53
CA VAL A 71 -0.03 -3.85 5.84
C VAL A 71 -0.95 -2.99 6.68
N ARG A 72 -0.59 -1.71 6.83
CA ARG A 72 -1.40 -0.70 7.52
C ARG A 72 -1.68 0.48 6.58
N ILE A 73 -2.94 0.90 6.53
CA ILE A 73 -3.40 2.01 5.68
C ILE A 73 -4.09 3.03 6.60
N SER A 74 -3.72 4.31 6.48
CA SER A 74 -4.27 5.40 7.29
C SER A 74 -4.43 6.67 6.47
N LEU A 75 -5.38 7.53 6.85
CA LEU A 75 -5.55 8.84 6.23
C LEU A 75 -4.55 9.85 6.82
N VAL A 76 -3.95 10.66 5.94
CA VAL A 76 -3.01 11.72 6.31
C VAL A 76 -3.35 13.04 5.60
N THR A 77 -2.81 14.15 6.11
CA THR A 77 -2.91 15.46 5.46
C THR A 77 -2.07 15.50 4.19
N LYS A 78 -2.55 16.24 3.18
CA LYS A 78 -1.89 16.39 1.87
C LYS A 78 -0.53 17.09 1.97
N ASN A 79 -0.45 18.15 2.77
CA ASN A 79 0.73 19.02 2.80
C ASN A 79 1.73 18.54 3.86
N PRO A 80 3.05 18.62 3.59
CA PRO A 80 4.08 18.39 4.60
C PRO A 80 4.02 19.43 5.73
N PRO A 81 4.33 19.04 6.99
CA PRO A 81 4.54 17.67 7.44
C PRO A 81 3.23 16.88 7.43
N HIS A 82 3.25 15.65 6.90
CA HIS A 82 2.08 14.78 6.87
C HIS A 82 1.67 14.41 8.30
N LYS A 83 0.44 14.74 8.68
CA LYS A 83 -0.14 14.43 9.99
C LYS A 83 -1.34 13.51 9.82
N PRO A 84 -1.75 12.76 10.87
CA PRO A 84 -2.99 12.00 10.85
C PRO A 84 -4.18 12.90 10.45
N HIS A 85 -5.00 12.44 9.52
CA HIS A 85 -6.20 13.17 9.13
C HIS A 85 -7.26 13.08 10.23
N PRO A 86 -8.08 14.12 10.50
CA PRO A 86 -9.20 14.05 11.45
C PRO A 86 -10.34 13.10 11.01
N HIS A 87 -10.29 12.56 9.79
CA HIS A 87 -11.24 11.58 9.31
C HIS A 87 -10.66 10.19 9.52
N GLU A 88 -11.54 9.25 9.81
CA GLU A 88 -11.20 7.87 10.08
C GLU A 88 -11.49 7.00 8.85
N LEU A 89 -10.60 6.06 8.53
CA LEU A 89 -11.00 4.93 7.68
C LEU A 89 -12.01 4.08 8.45
N VAL A 90 -13.09 3.74 7.77
CA VAL A 90 -14.15 2.89 8.30
C VAL A 90 -14.45 1.79 7.28
N GLY A 91 -14.82 0.63 7.78
CA GLY A 91 -15.00 -0.57 6.97
C GLY A 91 -14.93 -1.81 7.86
N LYS A 92 -15.18 -2.98 7.28
CA LYS A 92 -15.25 -4.24 8.01
C LYS A 92 -13.97 -4.54 8.82
N ASP A 93 -12.81 -4.27 8.23
CA ASP A 93 -11.50 -4.57 8.82
C ASP A 93 -10.74 -3.29 9.27
N CYS A 94 -11.46 -2.19 9.48
CA CYS A 94 -10.88 -0.94 9.98
C CYS A 94 -11.05 -0.85 11.50
N LYS A 95 -9.98 -0.48 12.21
CA LYS A 95 -9.97 -0.23 13.66
C LYS A 95 -9.28 1.10 13.95
N HIS A 96 -9.84 1.90 14.86
CA HIS A 96 -9.27 3.20 15.27
C HIS A 96 -8.89 4.12 14.09
N GLY A 97 -9.67 4.11 13.00
CA GLY A 97 -9.45 4.96 11.84
C GLY A 97 -8.37 4.51 10.85
N PHE A 98 -7.82 3.30 11.00
CA PHE A 98 -6.90 2.70 10.05
C PHE A 98 -7.32 1.28 9.67
N TYR A 99 -6.95 0.85 8.47
CA TYR A 99 -7.06 -0.54 8.03
C TYR A 99 -5.75 -1.27 8.33
N GLU A 100 -5.85 -2.54 8.74
CA GLU A 100 -4.70 -3.37 8.99
C GLU A 100 -5.00 -4.83 8.64
N ALA A 101 -4.10 -5.47 7.90
CA ALA A 101 -4.23 -6.87 7.54
C ALA A 101 -2.89 -7.57 7.46
N ASP A 102 -2.88 -8.84 7.87
CA ASP A 102 -1.77 -9.75 7.67
C ASP A 102 -1.96 -10.48 6.33
N LEU A 103 -1.06 -10.19 5.39
CA LEU A 103 -0.93 -10.88 4.12
C LEU A 103 -0.05 -12.11 4.37
N GLN A 104 -0.69 -13.29 4.38
CA GLN A 104 0.04 -14.54 4.29
C GLN A 104 0.72 -14.63 2.91
N GLU A 105 1.84 -15.35 2.85
CA GLU A 105 2.48 -15.72 1.59
C GLU A 105 1.41 -16.25 0.64
N ARG A 106 1.27 -15.65 -0.55
CA ARG A 106 0.25 -16.10 -1.51
C ARG A 106 0.49 -17.58 -1.78
N ARG A 107 -0.44 -18.44 -1.32
CA ARG A 107 -0.77 -19.66 -2.03
C ARG A 107 -1.20 -19.24 -3.43
N ILE A 108 -0.26 -19.27 -4.36
CA ILE A 108 -0.54 -19.20 -5.80
C ILE A 108 -1.43 -20.41 -6.06
N HIS A 109 -2.74 -20.20 -6.17
CA HIS A 109 -3.57 -21.15 -6.89
C HIS A 109 -3.13 -21.01 -8.34
N ARG A 110 -2.35 -22.00 -8.78
CA ARG A 110 -2.06 -22.25 -10.18
C ARG A 110 -3.36 -22.57 -10.92
#